data_AF-A0A8J7XGM8-F1
#
_entry.id   AF-A0A8J7XGM8-F1
#
_cell.length_a   1.000
_cell.length_b   1.000
_cell.length_c   1.000
_cell.angle_alpha   90.00
_cell.angle_beta   90.00
_cell.angle_gamma   90.00
#
_symmetry.space_group_name_H-M   'P 1'
#
loop_
_entity.id
_entity.type
_entity.pdbx_description
1 polymer ?
#
loop_
_entity_poly.entity_id
_entity_poly.type
_entity_poly.pdbx_seq_one_letter_code
_entity_poly.pdbx_strand_id
1 'polypeptide(L)'
;MTMTRRWHLKHYVTVAILLFSAAQFVQAADKINVLMIGMVIGGYPRVYFDQDPMVTYTAVPCRDGMFPDLQTAMKFIRLYFPRKYEEMQAYDLILLQSPSFEQLPDKNELWMYDRIREGAGGFNDGSVFSIVTQIHTSWAISVTQEAFPNDAPAVVARGGGGESLGEIYTVDINEEYPDPVLTPFKPYGVESVPTVTSRFVIPREGSGILGYQVGNFPGYRNVPWLIAWDYEEGRTMTCGGFLFASGIFHVRDNEYGPDITMNIVLYLTKRDLIEDVDVYHSLKKDFRAYMDSVSYLISLSNFIDKLGVTTERIDDEIISLEEIWESASELYLEQDFLGCREKLDEGFAMFESAESIAIEVKDAAMMWIYFVEWLATVGTLFISGFVLWTLMIRRKLYREIETSRIKRVQGNG
;
A
#
# COMPACT_ATOMS: atom_id res chain seq x y z
N MET A 1 -25.61 -21.09 -67.87
CA MET A 1 -25.29 -22.34 -67.15
C MET A 1 -24.30 -22.01 -66.05
N THR A 2 -24.85 -21.96 -64.85
CA THR A 2 -24.27 -21.58 -63.55
C THR A 2 -23.46 -22.72 -62.95
N MET A 3 -22.21 -22.48 -62.55
CA MET A 3 -21.50 -23.19 -61.46
C MET A 3 -20.03 -22.73 -61.45
N THR A 4 -19.62 -21.91 -60.48
CA THR A 4 -18.21 -21.74 -59.98
C THR A 4 -18.07 -20.54 -59.02
N ARG A 5 -18.93 -20.42 -57.99
CA ARG A 5 -18.79 -19.33 -56.99
C ARG A 5 -19.05 -19.73 -55.53
N ARG A 6 -18.92 -21.01 -55.20
CA ARG A 6 -19.24 -21.55 -53.85
C ARG A 6 -18.04 -22.05 -53.02
N TRP A 7 -16.81 -22.02 -53.55
CA TRP A 7 -15.64 -22.60 -52.86
C TRP A 7 -14.77 -21.62 -52.07
N HIS A 8 -14.86 -20.31 -52.34
CA HIS A 8 -14.05 -19.31 -51.61
C HIS A 8 -14.65 -18.90 -50.25
N LEU A 9 -15.97 -18.99 -50.07
CA LEU A 9 -16.62 -18.54 -48.83
C LEU A 9 -16.32 -19.45 -47.61
N LYS A 10 -16.03 -20.75 -47.85
CA LYS A 10 -15.72 -21.68 -46.76
C LYS A 10 -14.32 -21.47 -46.17
N HIS A 11 -13.34 -21.02 -46.94
CA HIS A 11 -11.97 -20.80 -46.46
C HIS A 11 -11.86 -19.53 -45.59
N TYR A 12 -12.59 -18.46 -45.92
CA TYR A 12 -12.60 -17.25 -45.11
C TYR A 12 -13.28 -17.45 -43.74
N VAL A 13 -14.31 -18.31 -43.66
CA VAL A 13 -14.97 -18.62 -42.38
C VAL A 13 -14.09 -19.48 -41.47
N THR A 14 -13.30 -20.43 -42.01
CA THR A 14 -12.38 -21.24 -41.20
C THR A 14 -11.17 -20.43 -40.69
N VAL A 15 -10.65 -19.50 -41.50
CA VAL A 15 -9.56 -18.60 -41.06
C VAL A 15 -10.07 -17.59 -40.01
N ALA A 16 -11.29 -17.08 -40.16
CA ALA A 16 -11.89 -16.19 -39.15
C ALA A 16 -12.13 -16.92 -37.81
N ILE A 17 -12.55 -18.19 -37.83
CA ILE A 17 -12.75 -18.98 -36.60
C ILE A 17 -11.41 -19.33 -35.92
N LEU A 18 -10.35 -19.60 -36.69
CA LEU A 18 -9.01 -19.83 -36.13
C LEU A 18 -8.36 -18.55 -35.56
N LEU A 19 -8.64 -17.39 -36.15
CA LEU A 19 -8.20 -16.10 -35.61
C LEU A 19 -8.99 -15.69 -34.36
N PHE A 20 -10.28 -16.04 -34.26
CA PHE A 20 -11.07 -15.82 -33.04
C PHE A 20 -10.77 -16.81 -31.92
N SER A 21 -10.30 -18.04 -32.22
CA SER A 21 -9.83 -18.98 -31.21
C SER A 21 -8.39 -18.73 -30.75
N ALA A 22 -7.65 -17.85 -31.45
CA ALA A 22 -6.33 -17.37 -31.05
C ALA A 22 -6.39 -16.02 -30.31
N ALA A 23 -7.58 -15.41 -30.23
CA ALA A 23 -7.87 -14.47 -29.16
C ALA A 23 -7.97 -15.31 -27.88
N GLN A 24 -6.80 -15.63 -27.30
CA GLN A 24 -6.73 -16.04 -25.92
C GLN A 24 -7.59 -15.04 -25.17
N PHE A 25 -8.62 -15.53 -24.47
CA PHE A 25 -9.19 -14.77 -23.39
C PHE A 25 -8.00 -14.47 -22.50
N VAL A 26 -7.45 -13.26 -22.62
CA VAL A 26 -6.56 -12.69 -21.62
C VAL A 26 -7.50 -12.58 -20.43
N GLN A 27 -7.49 -13.64 -19.62
CA GLN A 27 -8.14 -13.60 -18.33
C GLN A 27 -7.42 -12.46 -17.63
N ALA A 28 -8.13 -11.36 -17.40
CA ALA A 28 -7.60 -10.19 -16.72
C ALA A 28 -6.77 -10.68 -15.54
N ALA A 29 -5.51 -10.24 -15.47
CA ALA A 29 -4.59 -10.78 -14.49
C ALA A 29 -5.15 -10.50 -13.10
N ASP A 30 -5.44 -11.56 -12.33
CA ASP A 30 -5.98 -11.41 -10.99
C ASP A 30 -5.00 -10.61 -10.10
N LYS A 31 -5.50 -9.96 -9.03
CA LYS A 31 -4.63 -9.32 -8.04
C LYS A 31 -3.72 -10.36 -7.39
N ILE A 32 -2.49 -9.95 -7.06
CA ILE A 32 -1.53 -10.78 -6.33
C ILE A 32 -1.92 -10.79 -4.85
N ASN A 33 -2.34 -11.95 -4.36
CA ASN A 33 -2.70 -12.13 -2.96
C ASN A 33 -1.48 -12.55 -2.14
N VAL A 34 -1.05 -11.69 -1.23
CA VAL A 34 0.15 -11.89 -0.41
C VAL A 34 -0.21 -12.27 1.02
N LEU A 35 0.31 -13.40 1.50
CA LEU A 35 0.30 -13.75 2.92
C LEU A 35 1.57 -13.21 3.57
N MET A 36 1.45 -12.09 4.30
CA MET A 36 2.59 -11.47 4.98
C MET A 36 2.67 -11.95 6.43
N ILE A 37 3.80 -12.51 6.85
CA ILE A 37 3.95 -13.14 8.17
C ILE A 37 5.19 -12.59 8.88
N GLY A 38 5.05 -12.26 10.16
CA GLY A 38 6.18 -11.84 11.01
C GLY A 38 6.06 -10.41 11.55
N MET A 39 7.09 -9.59 11.35
CA MET A 39 7.17 -8.20 11.82
C MET A 39 6.43 -7.23 10.87
N VAL A 40 5.16 -7.51 10.60
CA VAL A 40 4.37 -6.83 9.56
C VAL A 40 3.64 -5.56 10.02
N ILE A 41 3.61 -5.26 11.33
CA ILE A 41 3.02 -4.02 11.85
C ILE A 41 4.06 -2.91 11.78
N GLY A 42 3.75 -1.85 11.04
CA GLY A 42 4.68 -0.73 10.81
C GLY A 42 5.80 -1.05 9.81
N GLY A 43 5.78 -2.23 9.19
CA GLY A 43 6.68 -2.59 8.10
C GLY A 43 6.34 -1.84 6.81
N TYR A 44 7.36 -1.51 6.03
CA TYR A 44 7.22 -0.77 4.77
C TYR A 44 6.47 -1.51 3.66
N PRO A 45 6.57 -2.85 3.49
CA PRO A 45 5.83 -3.53 2.42
C PRO A 45 4.32 -3.29 2.51
N ARG A 46 3.77 -3.14 3.73
CA ARG A 46 2.37 -2.76 3.94
C ARG A 46 2.04 -1.41 3.31
N VAL A 47 2.87 -0.41 3.57
CA VAL A 47 2.70 0.95 3.02
C VAL A 47 2.78 0.93 1.50
N TYR A 48 3.62 0.06 0.94
CA TYR A 48 3.78 -0.07 -0.51
C TYR A 48 2.58 -0.79 -1.14
N PHE A 49 2.12 -1.89 -0.53
CA PHE A 49 0.97 -2.64 -1.02
C PHE A 49 -0.36 -1.89 -0.85
N ASP A 50 -0.51 -1.08 0.20
CA ASP A 50 -1.68 -0.19 0.37
C ASP A 50 -1.80 0.86 -0.77
N GLN A 51 -0.72 1.11 -1.50
CA GLN A 51 -0.65 2.09 -2.60
C GLN A 51 -0.58 1.45 -3.99
N ASP A 52 -0.45 0.12 -4.07
CA ASP A 52 -0.26 -0.58 -5.33
C ASP A 52 -1.51 -1.41 -5.66
N PRO A 53 -2.27 -1.07 -6.73
CA PRO A 53 -3.53 -1.73 -7.04
C PRO A 53 -3.35 -3.21 -7.44
N MET A 54 -2.13 -3.64 -7.75
CA MET A 54 -1.82 -5.02 -8.12
C MET A 54 -1.79 -5.98 -6.93
N VAL A 55 -1.66 -5.47 -5.70
CA VAL A 55 -1.45 -6.30 -4.52
C VAL A 55 -2.61 -6.19 -3.54
N THR A 56 -3.07 -7.35 -3.09
CA THR A 56 -3.87 -7.50 -1.87
C THR A 56 -3.05 -8.29 -0.86
N TYR A 57 -3.23 -8.05 0.43
CA TYR A 57 -2.45 -8.79 1.43
C TYR A 57 -3.24 -9.09 2.70
N THR A 58 -2.88 -10.21 3.32
CA THR A 58 -3.28 -10.58 4.68
C THR A 58 -2.05 -10.53 5.58
N ALA A 59 -2.05 -9.64 6.56
CA ALA A 59 -0.97 -9.50 7.53
C ALA A 59 -1.22 -10.39 8.75
N VAL A 60 -0.30 -11.32 9.01
CA VAL A 60 -0.27 -12.20 10.19
C VAL A 60 0.93 -11.84 11.07
N PRO A 61 0.77 -10.90 12.00
CA PRO A 61 1.86 -10.50 12.88
C PRO A 61 2.13 -11.59 13.92
N CYS A 62 3.38 -12.08 13.97
CA CYS A 62 3.75 -13.22 14.81
C CYS A 62 5.15 -13.12 15.43
N ARG A 63 5.76 -11.94 15.51
CA ARG A 63 7.06 -11.75 16.18
C ARG A 63 6.95 -10.93 17.46
N ASP A 64 7.63 -11.41 18.50
CA ASP A 64 7.76 -10.73 19.78
C ASP A 64 8.55 -9.41 19.61
N GLY A 65 8.11 -8.35 20.30
CA GLY A 65 8.60 -6.98 20.14
C GLY A 65 7.64 -6.02 19.41
N MET A 66 6.65 -6.55 18.67
CA MET A 66 5.50 -5.74 18.20
C MET A 66 4.30 -5.81 19.13
N PHE A 67 4.31 -6.76 20.07
CA PHE A 67 3.23 -7.01 21.01
C PHE A 67 3.72 -6.98 22.45
N PRO A 68 2.84 -6.64 23.40
CA PRO A 68 3.18 -6.67 24.81
C PRO A 68 3.41 -8.10 25.33
N ASP A 69 2.87 -9.14 24.68
CA ASP A 69 2.98 -10.53 25.13
C ASP A 69 2.75 -11.58 24.03
N LEU A 70 3.24 -12.81 24.27
CA LEU A 70 3.13 -13.97 23.37
C LEU A 70 1.68 -14.41 23.11
N GLN A 71 0.76 -14.29 24.08
CA GLN A 71 -0.63 -14.71 23.89
C GLN A 71 -1.32 -13.83 22.85
N THR A 72 -0.96 -12.54 22.83
CA THR A 72 -1.42 -11.60 21.79
C THR A 72 -0.96 -12.07 20.41
N ALA A 73 0.33 -12.39 20.21
CA ALA A 73 0.83 -12.91 18.93
C ALA A 73 0.09 -14.19 18.49
N MET A 74 -0.09 -15.15 19.40
CA MET A 74 -0.85 -16.38 19.13
C MET A 74 -2.32 -16.11 18.75
N LYS A 75 -2.94 -15.08 19.36
CA LYS A 75 -4.30 -14.66 19.00
C LYS A 75 -4.35 -14.11 17.57
N PHE A 76 -3.36 -13.33 17.14
CA PHE A 76 -3.26 -12.83 15.76
C PHE A 76 -3.09 -13.98 14.76
N ILE A 77 -2.17 -14.91 15.02
CA ILE A 77 -2.02 -16.11 14.18
C ILE A 77 -3.37 -16.83 14.03
N ARG A 78 -4.10 -17.06 15.12
CA ARG A 78 -5.41 -17.74 15.06
C ARG A 78 -6.49 -16.96 14.30
N LEU A 79 -6.44 -15.63 14.33
CA LEU A 79 -7.46 -14.78 13.71
C LEU A 79 -7.22 -14.60 12.21
N TYR A 80 -5.97 -14.42 11.80
CA TYR A 80 -5.62 -13.97 10.45
C TYR A 80 -4.95 -15.04 9.59
N PHE A 81 -4.29 -16.03 10.18
CA PHE A 81 -3.75 -17.14 9.39
C PHE A 81 -4.90 -18.01 8.87
N PRO A 82 -4.83 -18.50 7.61
CA PRO A 82 -5.82 -19.41 7.04
C PRO A 82 -6.18 -20.57 7.98
N ARG A 83 -7.46 -20.92 8.06
CA ARG A 83 -7.94 -21.97 9.00
C ARG A 83 -7.92 -23.35 8.40
N LYS A 84 -7.84 -23.43 7.07
CA LYS A 84 -7.77 -24.64 6.27
C LYS A 84 -6.78 -24.44 5.12
N TYR A 85 -6.31 -25.55 4.55
CA TYR A 85 -5.38 -25.50 3.44
C TYR A 85 -5.98 -24.89 2.18
N GLU A 86 -7.27 -25.09 1.92
CA GLU A 86 -7.94 -24.53 0.73
C GLU A 86 -7.92 -22.99 0.75
N GLU A 87 -7.93 -22.38 1.93
CA GLU A 87 -7.79 -20.93 2.08
C GLU A 87 -6.35 -20.45 1.80
N MET A 88 -5.33 -21.33 1.96
CA MET A 88 -3.93 -21.02 1.58
C MET A 88 -3.74 -20.98 0.07
N GLN A 89 -4.55 -21.70 -0.69
CA GLN A 89 -4.49 -21.73 -2.16
C GLN A 89 -4.84 -20.38 -2.80
N ALA A 90 -5.55 -19.51 -2.07
CA ALA A 90 -5.85 -18.16 -2.52
C ALA A 90 -4.64 -17.22 -2.53
N TYR A 91 -3.49 -17.61 -1.95
CA TYR A 91 -2.30 -16.76 -1.92
C TYR A 91 -1.32 -17.13 -3.03
N ASP A 92 -0.84 -16.10 -3.71
CA ASP A 92 0.14 -16.18 -4.80
C ASP A 92 1.57 -16.01 -4.28
N LEU A 93 1.74 -15.35 -3.13
CA LEU A 93 3.03 -15.08 -2.52
C LEU A 93 2.97 -15.23 -0.99
N ILE A 94 3.96 -15.90 -0.42
CA ILE A 94 4.18 -15.97 1.03
C ILE A 94 5.40 -15.10 1.38
N LEU A 95 5.15 -13.98 2.06
CA LEU A 95 6.17 -13.01 2.45
C LEU A 95 6.52 -13.14 3.94
N LEU A 96 7.66 -13.74 4.22
CA LEU A 96 8.19 -13.99 5.57
C LEU A 96 9.11 -12.84 6.00
N GLN A 97 8.50 -11.81 6.58
CA GLN A 97 9.24 -10.69 7.16
C GLN A 97 9.61 -11.04 8.59
N SER A 98 10.70 -11.78 8.74
CA SER A 98 11.31 -12.02 10.05
C SER A 98 10.38 -12.68 11.09
N PRO A 99 9.57 -13.69 10.77
CA PRO A 99 8.65 -14.33 11.71
C PRO A 99 9.34 -15.12 12.82
N SER A 100 8.59 -15.42 13.89
CA SER A 100 8.98 -16.38 14.94
C SER A 100 8.31 -17.72 14.66
N PHE A 101 9.00 -18.62 13.94
CA PHE A 101 8.46 -19.93 13.53
C PHE A 101 8.09 -20.82 14.73
N GLU A 102 8.78 -20.67 15.87
CA GLU A 102 8.45 -21.38 17.11
C GLU A 102 7.04 -21.09 17.67
N GLN A 103 6.37 -20.05 17.17
CA GLN A 103 4.99 -19.70 17.54
C GLN A 103 3.97 -20.26 16.55
N LEU A 104 4.40 -20.68 15.36
CA LEU A 104 3.52 -21.24 14.34
C LEU A 104 3.26 -22.72 14.65
N PRO A 105 2.00 -23.18 14.60
CA PRO A 105 1.72 -24.61 14.63
C PRO A 105 2.36 -25.31 13.41
N ASP A 106 2.89 -26.53 13.58
CA ASP A 106 3.51 -27.32 12.49
C ASP A 106 2.64 -27.41 11.22
N LYS A 107 1.32 -27.50 11.39
CA LYS A 107 0.37 -27.53 10.27
C LYS A 107 0.42 -26.26 9.41
N ASN A 108 0.66 -25.10 10.02
CA ASN A 108 0.73 -23.82 9.32
C ASN A 108 2.01 -23.77 8.48
N GLU A 109 3.12 -24.27 9.01
CA GLU A 109 4.39 -24.41 8.27
C GLU A 109 4.24 -25.35 7.08
N LEU A 110 3.64 -26.52 7.31
CA LEU A 110 3.40 -27.49 6.25
C LEU A 110 2.52 -26.90 5.14
N TRP A 111 1.47 -26.15 5.49
CA TRP A 111 0.63 -25.48 4.49
C TRP A 111 1.36 -24.42 3.69
N MET A 112 2.27 -23.65 4.30
CA MET A 112 3.10 -22.70 3.54
C MET A 112 4.04 -23.43 2.58
N TYR A 113 4.69 -24.50 3.08
CA TYR A 113 5.57 -25.34 2.29
C TYR A 113 4.85 -25.97 1.07
N ASP A 114 3.72 -26.63 1.31
CA ASP A 114 2.93 -27.26 0.25
C ASP A 114 2.41 -26.22 -0.74
N ARG A 115 1.99 -25.03 -0.27
CA ARG A 115 1.51 -23.98 -1.16
C ARG A 115 2.60 -23.45 -2.09
N ILE A 116 3.83 -23.30 -1.60
CA ILE A 116 5.00 -22.92 -2.44
C ILE A 116 5.26 -24.00 -3.47
N ARG A 117 5.30 -25.27 -3.07
CA ARG A 117 5.48 -26.40 -3.99
C ARG A 117 4.44 -26.44 -5.10
N GLU A 118 3.20 -26.07 -4.78
CA GLU A 118 2.06 -25.96 -5.71
C GLU A 118 2.06 -24.67 -6.55
N GLY A 119 3.11 -23.85 -6.48
CA GLY A 119 3.29 -22.73 -7.40
C GLY A 119 3.25 -21.33 -6.79
N ALA A 120 3.02 -21.19 -5.48
CA ALA A 120 3.14 -19.86 -4.86
C ALA A 120 4.61 -19.40 -4.82
N GLY A 121 4.79 -18.09 -4.92
CA GLY A 121 6.04 -17.42 -4.62
C GLY A 121 6.36 -17.48 -3.12
N GLY A 122 7.64 -17.39 -2.78
CA GLY A 122 8.10 -17.23 -1.40
C GLY A 122 9.20 -16.18 -1.27
N PHE A 123 9.11 -15.30 -0.28
CA PHE A 123 10.17 -14.35 0.03
C PHE A 123 10.49 -14.38 1.52
N ASN A 124 11.76 -14.48 1.90
CA ASN A 124 12.17 -14.39 3.29
C ASN A 124 13.31 -13.38 3.46
N ASP A 125 13.21 -12.53 4.48
CA ASP A 125 14.22 -11.52 4.78
C ASP A 125 15.16 -11.91 5.93
N GLY A 126 16.28 -11.20 6.04
CA GLY A 126 17.24 -11.37 7.12
C GLY A 126 17.91 -12.75 7.18
N SER A 127 18.01 -13.48 6.08
CA SER A 127 18.54 -14.86 5.95
C SER A 127 17.82 -15.90 6.82
N VAL A 128 18.10 -15.88 8.13
CA VAL A 128 17.52 -16.75 9.17
C VAL A 128 16.75 -15.92 10.21
N PHE A 129 16.21 -14.77 9.77
CA PHE A 129 15.34 -13.83 10.49
C PHE A 129 15.91 -13.09 11.71
N SER A 130 16.84 -13.68 12.48
CA SER A 130 17.29 -13.09 13.74
C SER A 130 18.62 -13.68 14.23
N ILE A 131 19.36 -12.90 15.03
CA ILE A 131 20.46 -13.41 15.86
C ILE A 131 19.99 -14.19 17.09
N VAL A 132 18.71 -14.08 17.45
CA VAL A 132 18.15 -14.77 18.60
C VAL A 132 18.07 -16.26 18.30
N THR A 133 18.77 -17.08 19.11
CA THR A 133 18.93 -18.52 18.90
C THR A 133 17.62 -19.27 18.69
N GLN A 134 16.61 -18.96 19.48
CA GLN A 134 15.29 -19.58 19.35
C GLN A 134 14.68 -19.36 17.96
N ILE A 135 14.79 -18.15 17.41
CA ILE A 135 14.15 -17.76 16.14
C ILE A 135 14.89 -18.35 14.93
N HIS A 136 16.22 -18.24 14.87
CA HIS A 136 16.93 -18.80 13.71
C HIS A 136 16.99 -20.33 13.76
N THR A 137 16.99 -20.94 14.95
CA THR A 137 16.96 -22.40 15.07
C THR A 137 15.60 -22.95 14.65
N SER A 138 14.49 -22.30 15.05
CA SER A 138 13.15 -22.72 14.63
C SER A 138 12.99 -22.65 13.11
N TRP A 139 13.50 -21.60 12.46
CA TRP A 139 13.55 -21.54 11.00
C TRP A 139 14.41 -22.64 10.38
N ALA A 140 15.62 -22.86 10.90
CA ALA A 140 16.54 -23.86 10.33
C ALA A 140 16.01 -25.30 10.40
N ILE A 141 15.13 -25.62 11.36
CA ILE A 141 14.50 -26.95 11.46
C ILE A 141 13.09 -27.00 10.87
N SER A 142 12.55 -25.87 10.39
CA SER A 142 11.23 -25.82 9.76
C SER A 142 11.24 -26.61 8.45
N VAL A 143 10.12 -27.22 8.09
CA VAL A 143 9.96 -27.80 6.73
C VAL A 143 9.89 -26.70 5.66
N THR A 144 9.38 -25.50 6.01
CA THR A 144 9.20 -24.41 5.05
C THR A 144 10.55 -23.93 4.49
N GLN A 145 11.63 -23.95 5.26
CA GLN A 145 12.95 -23.52 4.78
C GLN A 145 13.52 -24.40 3.66
N GLU A 146 13.06 -25.65 3.54
CA GLU A 146 13.49 -26.55 2.46
C GLU A 146 13.11 -26.01 1.08
N ALA A 147 12.03 -25.23 1.00
CA ALA A 147 11.60 -24.58 -0.24
C ALA A 147 12.37 -23.30 -0.57
N PHE A 148 13.26 -22.81 0.31
CA PHE A 148 14.00 -21.56 0.13
C PHE A 148 15.46 -21.82 -0.30
N PRO A 149 16.05 -20.89 -1.10
CA PRO A 149 17.39 -21.06 -1.68
C PRO A 149 18.52 -20.96 -0.65
N ASN A 150 18.24 -20.54 0.59
CA ASN A 150 19.22 -20.43 1.65
C ASN A 150 19.32 -21.73 2.47
N ASP A 151 20.53 -22.24 2.66
CA ASP A 151 20.82 -23.35 3.57
C ASP A 151 20.83 -22.83 5.02
N ALA A 152 19.62 -22.66 5.58
CA ALA A 152 19.44 -22.16 6.95
C ALA A 152 20.17 -23.02 8.01
N PRO A 153 20.14 -24.37 7.97
CA PRO A 153 20.97 -25.20 8.83
C PRO A 153 22.47 -24.87 8.77
N ALA A 154 23.04 -24.70 7.56
CA ALA A 154 24.45 -24.35 7.42
C ALA A 154 24.76 -22.94 7.97
N VAL A 155 23.86 -21.97 7.76
CA VAL A 155 23.98 -20.62 8.33
C VAL A 155 23.98 -20.67 9.86
N VAL A 156 23.08 -21.45 10.47
CA VAL A 156 23.01 -21.62 11.92
C VAL A 156 24.25 -22.34 12.47
N ALA A 157 24.71 -23.40 11.81
CA ALA A 157 25.92 -24.14 12.20
C ALA A 157 27.19 -23.26 12.20
N ARG A 158 27.20 -22.19 11.39
CA ARG A 158 28.29 -21.21 11.33
C ARG A 158 28.28 -20.18 12.47
N GLY A 159 27.28 -20.20 13.35
CA GLY A 159 27.20 -19.32 14.51
C GLY A 159 25.89 -18.52 14.61
N GLY A 160 24.77 -19.09 14.17
CA GLY A 160 23.44 -18.57 14.51
C GLY A 160 23.09 -17.24 13.82
N GLY A 161 23.42 -17.12 12.53
CA GLY A 161 22.97 -16.00 11.70
C GLY A 161 24.02 -14.97 11.35
N GLY A 162 25.25 -15.04 11.89
CA GLY A 162 26.41 -14.26 11.44
C GLY A 162 26.05 -12.84 11.01
N GLU A 163 25.46 -12.06 11.92
CA GLU A 163 25.05 -10.70 11.64
C GLU A 163 26.29 -9.84 11.38
N SER A 164 26.24 -9.03 10.34
CA SER A 164 27.22 -7.96 10.12
C SER A 164 27.32 -7.14 11.40
N LEU A 165 28.53 -6.78 11.86
CA LEU A 165 28.77 -6.09 13.14
C LEU A 165 28.30 -4.62 13.18
N GLY A 166 27.12 -4.32 12.63
CA GLY A 166 26.57 -2.96 12.54
C GLY A 166 27.27 -2.08 11.50
N GLU A 167 28.05 -2.67 10.59
CA GLU A 167 28.70 -1.93 9.52
C GLU A 167 27.70 -1.58 8.42
N ILE A 168 27.76 -0.33 7.95
CA ILE A 168 27.05 0.11 6.76
C ILE A 168 27.61 -0.69 5.57
N TYR A 169 26.74 -1.22 4.74
CA TYR A 169 27.10 -1.91 3.51
C TYR A 169 26.33 -1.37 2.33
N THR A 170 26.82 -1.69 1.15
CA THR A 170 26.09 -1.51 -0.10
C THR A 170 25.93 -2.85 -0.81
N VAL A 171 25.21 -2.86 -1.91
CA VAL A 171 25.04 -4.07 -2.72
C VAL A 171 25.72 -3.92 -4.06
N ASP A 172 26.20 -5.03 -4.58
CA ASP A 172 26.74 -5.17 -5.93
C ASP A 172 25.82 -6.12 -6.71
N ILE A 173 25.14 -5.62 -7.75
CA ILE A 173 24.14 -6.38 -8.50
C ILE A 173 24.86 -7.31 -9.48
N ASN A 174 24.47 -8.58 -9.46
CA ASN A 174 25.01 -9.57 -10.37
C ASN A 174 24.37 -9.44 -11.76
N GLU A 175 25.09 -8.80 -12.68
CA GLU A 175 24.67 -8.65 -14.09
C GLU A 175 24.66 -9.97 -14.87
N GLU A 176 25.31 -11.02 -14.36
CA GLU A 176 25.30 -12.35 -14.97
C GLU A 176 24.04 -13.15 -14.62
N TYR A 177 23.21 -12.67 -13.69
CA TYR A 177 21.93 -13.30 -13.40
C TYR A 177 20.99 -13.15 -14.61
N PRO A 178 20.34 -14.24 -15.08
CA PRO A 178 19.65 -14.24 -16.37
C PRO A 178 18.42 -13.32 -16.43
N ASP A 179 17.71 -13.15 -15.31
CA ASP A 179 16.50 -12.33 -15.26
C ASP A 179 16.82 -10.90 -14.76
N PRO A 180 16.35 -9.84 -15.43
CA PRO A 180 16.65 -8.45 -15.05
C PRO A 180 15.82 -7.98 -13.84
N VAL A 181 15.89 -8.67 -12.70
CA VAL A 181 15.10 -8.34 -11.51
C VAL A 181 15.62 -7.05 -10.85
N LEU A 182 16.94 -6.87 -10.81
CA LEU A 182 17.58 -5.72 -10.16
C LEU A 182 18.32 -4.80 -11.13
N THR A 183 18.75 -5.32 -12.28
CA THR A 183 19.55 -4.56 -13.26
C THR A 183 18.86 -3.31 -13.79
N PRO A 184 17.51 -3.25 -13.99
CA PRO A 184 16.84 -2.02 -14.42
C PRO A 184 17.00 -0.87 -13.42
N PHE A 185 17.26 -1.16 -12.14
CA PHE A 185 17.40 -0.16 -11.09
C PHE A 185 18.84 0.37 -10.92
N LYS A 186 19.84 -0.21 -11.61
CA LYS A 186 21.24 0.24 -11.53
C LYS A 186 21.44 1.72 -11.93
N PRO A 187 20.85 2.22 -13.04
CA PRO A 187 20.98 3.63 -13.42
C PRO A 187 20.47 4.62 -12.36
N TYR A 188 19.57 4.16 -11.49
CA TYR A 188 18.97 4.95 -10.41
C TYR A 188 19.77 4.87 -9.09
N GLY A 189 20.96 4.29 -9.11
CA GLY A 189 21.91 4.35 -7.99
C GLY A 189 21.65 3.37 -6.85
N VAL A 190 20.87 2.31 -7.08
CA VAL A 190 20.53 1.29 -6.06
C VAL A 190 21.77 0.69 -5.36
N GLU A 191 22.88 0.51 -6.08
CA GLU A 191 24.15 -0.03 -5.53
C GLU A 191 24.88 0.97 -4.63
N SER A 192 24.50 2.25 -4.65
CA SER A 192 25.08 3.30 -3.79
C SER A 192 24.27 3.53 -2.52
N VAL A 193 23.12 2.87 -2.35
CA VAL A 193 22.23 3.08 -1.21
C VAL A 193 22.84 2.43 0.04
N PRO A 194 23.19 3.21 1.07
CA PRO A 194 23.74 2.66 2.30
C PRO A 194 22.67 1.85 3.01
N THR A 195 23.07 0.65 3.43
CA THR A 195 22.21 -0.32 4.07
C THR A 195 22.81 -0.73 5.40
N VAL A 196 21.95 -1.07 6.36
CA VAL A 196 22.38 -1.55 7.67
C VAL A 196 21.83 -2.95 7.91
N THR A 197 22.53 -3.67 8.78
CA THR A 197 22.09 -4.95 9.34
C THR A 197 21.76 -6.02 8.29
N SER A 198 22.68 -6.95 8.13
CA SER A 198 22.44 -8.11 7.28
C SER A 198 23.06 -9.36 7.88
N ARG A 199 22.76 -10.48 7.24
CA ARG A 199 23.23 -11.80 7.66
C ARG A 199 23.87 -12.54 6.51
N PHE A 200 24.70 -13.51 6.87
CA PHE A 200 25.19 -14.48 5.91
C PHE A 200 24.03 -15.24 5.27
N VAL A 201 24.11 -15.38 3.97
CA VAL A 201 23.27 -16.26 3.17
C VAL A 201 24.20 -17.32 2.57
N ILE A 202 23.83 -18.59 2.72
CA ILE A 202 24.56 -19.71 2.12
C ILE A 202 23.64 -20.31 1.05
N PRO A 203 23.91 -20.05 -0.25
CA PRO A 203 23.05 -20.55 -1.31
C PRO A 203 23.11 -22.07 -1.39
N ARG A 204 21.97 -22.70 -1.63
CA ARG A 204 21.87 -24.11 -1.97
C ARG A 204 22.37 -24.36 -3.38
N GLU A 205 22.70 -25.61 -3.68
CA GLU A 205 23.04 -26.00 -5.04
C GLU A 205 21.84 -25.75 -5.97
N GLY A 206 22.09 -25.10 -7.12
CA GLY A 206 21.05 -24.69 -8.06
C GLY A 206 20.45 -23.31 -7.80
N SER A 207 20.75 -22.66 -6.68
CA SER A 207 20.33 -21.28 -6.45
C SER A 207 21.14 -20.29 -7.29
N GLY A 208 20.45 -19.29 -7.83
CA GLY A 208 21.10 -18.16 -8.50
C GLY A 208 21.23 -16.95 -7.57
N ILE A 209 22.30 -16.19 -7.76
CA ILE A 209 22.64 -15.03 -6.92
C ILE A 209 22.36 -13.75 -7.71
N LEU A 210 21.46 -12.91 -7.22
CA LEU A 210 21.05 -11.66 -7.87
C LEU A 210 21.94 -10.48 -7.45
N GLY A 211 22.57 -10.57 -6.28
CA GLY A 211 23.50 -9.54 -5.83
C GLY A 211 24.29 -9.96 -4.61
N TYR A 212 25.34 -9.19 -4.31
CA TYR A 212 26.30 -9.43 -3.26
C TYR A 212 26.32 -8.27 -2.27
N GLN A 213 26.66 -8.56 -1.02
CA GLN A 213 26.85 -7.58 0.04
C GLN A 213 28.30 -7.09 0.01
N VAL A 214 28.51 -5.78 0.13
CA VAL A 214 29.83 -5.15 0.06
C VAL A 214 30.12 -4.36 1.33
N GLY A 215 31.18 -4.76 2.05
CA GLY A 215 31.79 -3.99 3.15
C GLY A 215 31.52 -4.52 4.55
N ASN A 216 30.40 -5.21 4.77
CA ASN A 216 29.92 -5.68 6.09
C ASN A 216 30.50 -7.01 6.60
N PHE A 217 31.25 -7.74 5.76
CA PHE A 217 31.85 -9.03 6.14
C PHE A 217 33.34 -9.04 5.84
N PRO A 218 34.18 -8.45 6.71
CA PRO A 218 35.62 -8.39 6.53
C PRO A 218 36.23 -9.78 6.30
N GLY A 219 37.07 -9.89 5.27
CA GLY A 219 37.73 -11.15 4.90
C GLY A 219 36.93 -12.05 3.96
N TYR A 220 35.67 -11.71 3.67
CA TYR A 220 34.86 -12.38 2.66
C TYR A 220 34.72 -11.49 1.44
N ARG A 221 34.67 -12.14 0.26
CA ARG A 221 34.30 -11.50 -1.00
C ARG A 221 33.02 -12.16 -1.50
N ASN A 222 32.22 -11.40 -2.25
CA ASN A 222 31.02 -11.90 -2.92
C ASN A 222 30.07 -12.61 -1.94
N VAL A 223 29.81 -12.01 -0.78
CA VAL A 223 28.84 -12.56 0.18
C VAL A 223 27.44 -12.41 -0.42
N PRO A 224 26.68 -13.48 -0.66
CA PRO A 224 25.38 -13.36 -1.31
C PRO A 224 24.43 -12.47 -0.50
N TRP A 225 23.77 -11.54 -1.18
CA TRP A 225 22.76 -10.66 -0.61
C TRP A 225 21.37 -11.15 -0.92
N LEU A 226 21.05 -11.30 -2.20
CA LEU A 226 19.75 -11.71 -2.68
C LEU A 226 19.95 -12.94 -3.56
N ILE A 227 19.29 -14.04 -3.21
CA ILE A 227 19.38 -15.30 -3.94
C ILE A 227 17.98 -15.81 -4.24
N ALA A 228 17.80 -16.46 -5.37
CA ALA A 228 16.52 -17.05 -5.77
C ALA A 228 16.72 -18.44 -6.38
N TRP A 229 15.66 -19.23 -6.37
CA TRP A 229 15.58 -20.46 -7.15
C TRP A 229 14.12 -20.82 -7.46
N ASP A 230 13.94 -21.71 -8.42
CA ASP A 230 12.67 -22.39 -8.64
C ASP A 230 12.65 -23.67 -7.78
N TYR A 231 11.58 -23.85 -7.00
CA TYR A 231 11.39 -24.99 -6.11
C TYR A 231 10.07 -25.69 -6.46
N GLU A 232 10.18 -26.83 -7.14
CA GLU A 232 9.04 -27.48 -7.78
C GLU A 232 8.28 -26.48 -8.69
N GLU A 233 6.98 -26.26 -8.47
CA GLU A 233 6.23 -25.28 -9.27
C GLU A 233 6.37 -23.85 -8.74
N GLY A 234 6.88 -23.67 -7.52
CA GLY A 234 7.06 -22.36 -6.88
C GLY A 234 8.38 -21.69 -7.24
N ARG A 235 8.48 -20.41 -6.88
CA ARG A 235 9.73 -19.64 -6.97
C ARG A 235 9.96 -18.93 -5.65
N THR A 236 11.16 -19.06 -5.08
CA THR A 236 11.45 -18.45 -3.79
C THR A 236 12.74 -17.67 -3.79
N MET A 237 12.82 -16.68 -2.88
CA MET A 237 13.95 -15.78 -2.73
C MET A 237 14.28 -15.54 -1.26
N THR A 238 15.57 -15.48 -0.97
CA THR A 238 16.09 -15.13 0.35
C THR A 238 16.93 -13.85 0.24
N CYS A 239 16.62 -12.86 1.08
CA CYS A 239 17.41 -11.66 1.26
C CYS A 239 18.22 -11.73 2.56
N GLY A 240 19.51 -11.44 2.51
CA GLY A 240 20.38 -11.33 3.67
C GLY A 240 20.13 -10.07 4.49
N GLY A 241 19.60 -9.01 3.87
CA GLY A 241 19.11 -7.81 4.53
C GLY A 241 17.63 -7.94 4.94
N PHE A 242 17.13 -6.95 5.67
CA PHE A 242 15.72 -6.90 6.08
C PHE A 242 14.92 -5.96 5.21
N LEU A 243 13.69 -6.32 4.84
CA LEU A 243 12.82 -5.40 4.07
C LEU A 243 12.55 -4.11 4.82
N PHE A 244 12.52 -4.16 6.15
CA PHE A 244 12.20 -2.99 6.98
C PHE A 244 13.40 -2.15 7.43
N ALA A 245 14.61 -2.72 7.41
CA ALA A 245 15.80 -2.01 7.87
C ALA A 245 16.76 -1.67 6.73
N SER A 246 16.57 -2.28 5.56
CA SER A 246 17.47 -2.08 4.44
C SER A 246 17.14 -0.78 3.70
N GLY A 247 18.14 0.10 3.56
CA GLY A 247 17.99 1.37 2.82
C GLY A 247 17.52 1.15 1.38
N ILE A 248 17.92 0.05 0.75
CA ILE A 248 17.54 -0.29 -0.63
C ILE A 248 16.03 -0.41 -0.81
N PHE A 249 15.31 -0.96 0.17
CA PHE A 249 13.86 -1.12 0.09
C PHE A 249 13.11 0.08 0.68
N HIS A 250 13.81 0.99 1.36
CA HIS A 250 13.19 2.04 2.16
C HIS A 250 13.09 3.36 1.38
N VAL A 251 11.86 3.84 1.11
CA VAL A 251 11.58 5.08 0.34
C VAL A 251 12.38 6.34 0.75
N ARG A 252 12.64 6.55 2.05
CA ARG A 252 13.49 7.66 2.54
C ARG A 252 14.93 7.60 2.02
N ASP A 253 15.48 6.39 1.89
CA ASP A 253 16.89 6.17 1.59
C ASP A 253 17.07 5.78 0.10
N ASN A 254 16.02 5.26 -0.54
CA ASN A 254 15.92 4.96 -1.96
C ASN A 254 14.49 5.20 -2.47
N GLU A 255 14.29 6.20 -3.32
CA GLU A 255 12.94 6.52 -3.84
C GLU A 255 12.31 5.38 -4.66
N TYR A 256 13.13 4.52 -5.28
CA TYR A 256 12.72 3.36 -6.07
C TYR A 256 12.58 2.07 -5.23
N GLY A 257 12.76 2.14 -3.91
CA GLY A 257 12.59 0.99 -3.00
C GLY A 257 11.24 0.27 -3.12
N PRO A 258 10.10 0.99 -3.22
CA PRO A 258 8.80 0.38 -3.49
C PRO A 258 8.74 -0.36 -4.83
N ASP A 259 9.46 0.10 -5.84
CA ASP A 259 9.42 -0.44 -7.21
C ASP A 259 10.28 -1.68 -7.34
N ILE A 260 11.45 -1.68 -6.68
CA ILE A 260 12.28 -2.87 -6.51
C ILE A 260 11.48 -3.96 -5.76
N THR A 261 10.76 -3.58 -4.70
CA THR A 261 9.92 -4.52 -3.94
C THR A 261 8.86 -5.15 -4.85
N MET A 262 8.19 -4.33 -5.67
CA MET A 262 7.20 -4.84 -6.62
C MET A 262 7.80 -5.68 -7.75
N ASN A 263 8.98 -5.34 -8.27
CA ASN A 263 9.65 -6.17 -9.27
C ASN A 263 10.01 -7.56 -8.72
N ILE A 264 10.38 -7.65 -7.44
CA ILE A 264 10.58 -8.92 -6.74
C ILE A 264 9.26 -9.69 -6.63
N VAL A 265 8.14 -9.02 -6.30
CA VAL A 265 6.82 -9.65 -6.24
C VAL A 265 6.40 -10.21 -7.60
N LEU A 266 6.57 -9.43 -8.68
CA LEU A 266 6.32 -9.87 -10.06
C LEU A 266 7.19 -11.09 -10.41
N TYR A 267 8.49 -11.01 -10.10
CA TYR A 267 9.42 -12.11 -10.35
C TYR A 267 9.01 -13.42 -9.68
N LEU A 268 8.67 -13.35 -8.39
CA LEU A 268 8.29 -14.49 -7.56
C LEU A 268 6.94 -15.09 -7.95
N THR A 269 6.05 -14.28 -8.52
CA THR A 269 4.75 -14.72 -9.03
C THR A 269 4.78 -15.06 -10.52
N LYS A 270 5.99 -15.12 -11.12
CA LYS A 270 6.22 -15.46 -12.53
C LYS A 270 5.46 -14.56 -13.51
N ARG A 271 5.29 -13.29 -13.16
CA ARG A 271 4.77 -12.23 -14.04
C ARG A 271 5.91 -11.53 -14.77
N ASP A 272 5.58 -10.76 -15.80
CA ASP A 272 6.58 -9.99 -16.53
C ASP A 272 7.20 -8.92 -15.62
N LEU A 273 8.50 -8.70 -15.79
CA LEU A 273 9.27 -7.75 -14.98
C LEU A 273 9.05 -6.33 -15.49
N ILE A 274 9.35 -5.35 -14.63
CA ILE A 274 9.32 -3.94 -14.98
C ILE A 274 10.43 -3.66 -16.01
N GLU A 275 10.02 -3.27 -17.22
CA GLU A 275 10.95 -2.90 -18.30
C GLU A 275 11.35 -1.42 -18.23
N ASP A 276 10.36 -0.53 -17.99
CA ASP A 276 10.56 0.92 -17.88
C ASP A 276 10.27 1.38 -16.45
N VAL A 277 11.36 1.59 -15.70
CA VAL A 277 11.30 1.99 -14.29
C VAL A 277 10.71 3.39 -14.12
N ASP A 278 10.95 4.32 -15.05
CA ASP A 278 10.45 5.69 -14.93
C ASP A 278 8.94 5.76 -15.14
N VAL A 279 8.43 5.02 -16.13
CA VAL A 279 6.98 4.91 -16.37
C VAL A 279 6.29 4.28 -15.17
N TYR A 280 6.84 3.18 -14.65
CA TYR A 280 6.27 2.48 -13.50
C TYR A 280 6.27 3.34 -12.22
N HIS A 281 7.38 4.01 -11.92
CA HIS A 281 7.49 4.92 -10.77
C HIS A 281 6.54 6.11 -10.88
N SER A 282 6.41 6.70 -12.07
CA SER A 282 5.47 7.80 -12.32
C SER A 282 4.03 7.36 -12.05
N LEU A 283 3.63 6.21 -12.61
CA LEU A 283 2.27 5.69 -12.44
C LEU A 283 1.88 5.49 -10.97
N LYS A 284 2.80 5.01 -10.14
CA LYS A 284 2.52 4.85 -8.70
C LYS A 284 2.34 6.19 -7.99
N LYS A 285 3.08 7.22 -8.41
CA LYS A 285 2.85 8.59 -7.92
C LYS A 285 1.48 9.10 -8.37
N ASP A 286 1.11 8.80 -9.62
CA ASP A 286 -0.17 9.22 -10.20
C ASP A 286 -1.36 8.54 -9.50
N PHE A 287 -1.31 7.22 -9.26
CA PHE A 287 -2.31 6.51 -8.47
C PHE A 287 -2.48 7.08 -7.06
N ARG A 288 -1.37 7.41 -6.39
CA ARG A 288 -1.42 8.04 -5.06
C ARG A 288 -2.08 9.41 -5.11
N ALA A 289 -1.67 10.26 -6.04
CA ALA A 289 -2.23 11.59 -6.23
C ALA A 289 -3.73 11.53 -6.58
N TYR A 290 -4.13 10.53 -7.37
CA TYR A 290 -5.52 10.25 -7.69
C TYR A 290 -6.33 9.94 -6.42
N MET A 291 -5.87 8.98 -5.61
CA MET A 291 -6.55 8.60 -4.35
C MET A 291 -6.61 9.74 -3.33
N ASP A 292 -5.56 10.54 -3.25
CA ASP A 292 -5.53 11.74 -2.41
C ASP A 292 -6.60 12.75 -2.87
N SER A 293 -6.79 12.91 -4.18
CA SER A 293 -7.79 13.80 -4.78
C SER A 293 -9.22 13.29 -4.55
N VAL A 294 -9.48 11.98 -4.72
CA VAL A 294 -10.78 11.37 -4.37
C VAL A 294 -11.08 11.58 -2.89
N SER A 295 -10.10 11.30 -2.02
CA SER A 295 -10.25 11.44 -0.57
C SER A 295 -10.55 12.89 -0.15
N TYR A 296 -9.94 13.86 -0.85
CA TYR A 296 -10.25 15.27 -0.67
C TYR A 296 -11.70 15.61 -1.07
N LEU A 297 -12.16 15.15 -2.24
CA LEU A 297 -13.55 15.35 -2.69
C LEU A 297 -14.56 14.73 -1.72
N ILE A 298 -14.33 13.49 -1.27
CA ILE A 298 -15.17 12.82 -0.26
C ILE A 298 -15.20 13.63 1.04
N SER A 299 -14.05 14.16 1.49
CA SER A 299 -13.97 14.97 2.70
C SER A 299 -14.74 16.29 2.56
N LEU A 300 -14.67 16.92 1.38
CA LEU A 300 -15.41 18.14 1.05
C LEU A 300 -16.92 17.89 0.93
N SER A 301 -17.33 16.80 0.27
CA SER A 301 -18.72 16.34 0.21
C SER A 301 -19.28 16.15 1.62
N ASN A 302 -18.60 15.37 2.46
CA ASN A 302 -18.99 15.15 3.86
C ASN A 302 -19.03 16.44 4.71
N PHE A 303 -18.21 17.44 4.39
CA PHE A 303 -18.27 18.75 5.04
C PHE A 303 -19.53 19.51 4.63
N ILE A 304 -19.85 19.53 3.33
CA ILE A 304 -21.04 20.19 2.78
C ILE A 304 -22.33 19.52 3.31
N ASP A 305 -22.37 18.19 3.37
CA ASP A 305 -23.52 17.43 3.90
C ASP A 305 -23.81 17.81 5.36
N LYS A 306 -22.77 18.01 6.19
CA LYS A 306 -22.93 18.50 7.57
C LYS A 306 -23.55 19.90 7.67
N LEU A 307 -23.53 20.69 6.60
CA LEU A 307 -24.21 21.99 6.52
C LEU A 307 -25.68 21.85 6.10
N GLY A 308 -26.15 20.64 5.84
CA GLY A 308 -27.53 20.32 5.42
C GLY A 308 -27.80 20.60 3.95
N VAL A 309 -26.76 20.67 3.12
CA VAL A 309 -26.88 20.86 1.66
C VAL A 309 -26.70 19.52 0.95
N THR A 310 -27.54 19.25 -0.04
CA THR A 310 -27.48 18.01 -0.83
C THR A 310 -26.19 17.93 -1.64
N THR A 311 -25.49 16.80 -1.54
CA THR A 311 -24.20 16.51 -2.21
C THR A 311 -24.31 15.60 -3.44
N GLU A 312 -25.53 15.23 -3.86
CA GLU A 312 -25.79 14.26 -4.94
C GLU A 312 -24.94 14.50 -6.19
N ARG A 313 -24.80 15.75 -6.65
CA ARG A 313 -23.97 16.09 -7.81
C ARG A 313 -22.48 15.81 -7.61
N ILE A 314 -21.96 15.97 -6.39
CA ILE A 314 -20.57 15.67 -6.08
C ILE A 314 -20.39 14.15 -5.98
N ASP A 315 -21.37 13.46 -5.40
CA ASP A 315 -21.34 12.01 -5.22
C ASP A 315 -21.40 11.29 -6.59
N ASP A 316 -22.19 11.78 -7.55
CA ASP A 316 -22.23 11.27 -8.93
C ASP A 316 -20.86 11.36 -9.65
N GLU A 317 -20.14 12.47 -9.43
CA GLU A 317 -18.78 12.66 -9.99
C GLU A 317 -17.77 11.73 -9.31
N ILE A 318 -17.89 11.51 -7.99
CA ILE A 318 -17.05 10.55 -7.26
C ILE A 318 -17.25 9.13 -7.80
N ILE A 319 -18.50 8.70 -8.03
CA ILE A 319 -18.79 7.39 -8.62
C ILE A 319 -18.14 7.25 -10.00
N SER A 320 -18.24 8.28 -10.84
CA SER A 320 -17.65 8.27 -12.17
C SER A 320 -16.10 8.23 -12.11
N LEU A 321 -15.48 8.88 -11.11
CA LEU A 321 -14.04 8.76 -10.84
C LEU A 321 -13.66 7.36 -10.33
N GLU A 322 -14.52 6.68 -9.58
CA GLU A 322 -14.30 5.29 -9.15
C GLU A 322 -14.29 4.33 -10.35
N GLU A 323 -15.16 4.52 -11.34
CA GLU A 323 -15.17 3.72 -12.58
C GLU A 323 -13.86 3.90 -13.40
N ILE A 324 -13.33 5.13 -13.45
CA ILE A 324 -12.03 5.42 -14.07
C ILE A 324 -10.90 4.72 -13.31
N TRP A 325 -10.92 4.78 -11.98
CA TRP A 325 -9.94 4.10 -11.13
C TRP A 325 -9.94 2.59 -11.35
N GLU A 326 -11.12 1.96 -11.40
CA GLU A 326 -11.25 0.53 -11.67
C GLU A 326 -10.66 0.18 -13.04
N SER A 327 -11.01 0.94 -14.08
CA SER A 327 -10.48 0.75 -15.43
C SER A 327 -8.94 0.92 -15.49
N ALA A 328 -8.40 1.95 -14.83
CA ALA A 328 -6.96 2.18 -14.78
C ALA A 328 -6.24 1.07 -14.00
N SER A 329 -6.86 0.56 -12.93
CA SER A 329 -6.34 -0.55 -12.14
C SER A 329 -6.31 -1.85 -12.94
N GLU A 330 -7.34 -2.13 -13.75
CA GLU A 330 -7.37 -3.29 -14.66
C GLU A 330 -6.23 -3.22 -15.67
N LEU A 331 -6.02 -2.08 -16.33
CA LEU A 331 -4.90 -1.87 -17.26
C LEU A 331 -3.55 -2.04 -16.56
N TYR A 332 -3.41 -1.56 -15.32
CA TYR A 332 -2.19 -1.75 -14.53
C TYR A 332 -1.94 -3.23 -14.18
N LEU A 333 -2.99 -3.99 -13.86
CA LEU A 333 -2.91 -5.43 -13.61
C LEU A 333 -2.45 -6.20 -14.84
N GLU A 334 -2.93 -5.80 -16.02
CA GLU A 334 -2.53 -6.32 -17.32
C GLU A 334 -1.15 -5.83 -17.77
N GLN A 335 -0.49 -4.98 -16.96
CA GLN A 335 0.80 -4.35 -17.24
C GLN A 335 0.78 -3.45 -18.49
N ASP A 336 -0.40 -2.99 -18.92
CA ASP A 336 -0.55 -1.91 -19.89
C ASP A 336 -0.39 -0.55 -19.19
N PHE A 337 0.86 -0.24 -18.86
CA PHE A 337 1.22 0.99 -18.16
C PHE A 337 0.90 2.25 -18.96
N LEU A 338 0.95 2.20 -20.30
CA LEU A 338 0.62 3.36 -21.13
C LEU A 338 -0.89 3.61 -21.13
N GLY A 339 -1.70 2.56 -21.36
CA GLY A 339 -3.17 2.68 -21.28
C GLY A 339 -3.63 3.10 -19.88
N CYS A 340 -3.01 2.54 -18.84
CA CYS A 340 -3.26 2.94 -17.45
C CYS A 340 -3.02 4.45 -17.24
N ARG A 341 -1.91 4.98 -17.75
CA ARG A 341 -1.58 6.41 -17.65
C ARG A 341 -2.61 7.28 -18.35
N GLU A 342 -2.98 6.94 -19.58
CA GLU A 342 -3.99 7.67 -20.34
C GLU A 342 -5.33 7.72 -19.59
N LYS A 343 -5.69 6.62 -18.92
CA LYS A 343 -6.92 6.53 -18.12
C LYS A 343 -6.85 7.36 -16.84
N LEU A 344 -5.70 7.41 -16.16
CA LEU A 344 -5.50 8.31 -15.02
C LEU A 344 -5.53 9.79 -15.44
N ASP A 345 -4.93 10.13 -16.57
CA ASP A 345 -4.97 11.50 -17.13
C ASP A 345 -6.42 11.94 -17.43
N GLU A 346 -7.26 11.03 -17.94
CA GLU A 346 -8.71 11.28 -18.11
C GLU A 346 -9.38 11.62 -16.78
N GLY A 347 -9.11 10.85 -15.73
CA GLY A 347 -9.69 11.12 -14.41
C GLY A 347 -9.14 12.41 -13.77
N PHE A 348 -7.86 12.75 -13.97
CA PHE A 348 -7.31 14.06 -13.58
C PHE A 348 -8.01 15.23 -14.26
N ALA A 349 -8.36 15.11 -15.55
CA ALA A 349 -9.17 16.13 -16.22
C ALA A 349 -10.58 16.20 -15.63
N MET A 350 -11.15 15.08 -15.20
CA MET A 350 -12.49 15.03 -14.60
C MET A 350 -12.53 15.64 -13.18
N PHE A 351 -11.44 15.54 -12.42
CA PHE A 351 -11.32 16.22 -11.12
C PHE A 351 -11.55 17.72 -11.22
N GLU A 352 -11.08 18.39 -12.27
CA GLU A 352 -11.31 19.84 -12.45
C GLU A 352 -12.81 20.19 -12.46
N SER A 353 -13.63 19.35 -13.10
CA SER A 353 -15.09 19.49 -13.14
C SER A 353 -15.69 19.24 -11.76
N ALA A 354 -15.32 18.13 -11.12
CA ALA A 354 -15.82 17.74 -9.80
C ALA A 354 -15.50 18.78 -8.72
N GLU A 355 -14.27 19.31 -8.72
CA GLU A 355 -13.85 20.39 -7.82
C GLU A 355 -14.64 21.67 -8.04
N SER A 356 -14.87 22.06 -9.30
CA SER A 356 -15.71 23.23 -9.63
C SER A 356 -17.11 23.08 -9.06
N ILE A 357 -17.74 21.90 -9.24
CA ILE A 357 -19.07 21.61 -8.69
C ILE A 357 -19.05 21.68 -7.16
N ALA A 358 -18.05 21.08 -6.52
CA ALA A 358 -17.94 21.08 -5.07
C ALA A 358 -17.73 22.49 -4.49
N ILE A 359 -16.94 23.34 -5.16
CA ILE A 359 -16.76 24.75 -4.78
C ILE A 359 -18.06 25.53 -4.93
N GLU A 360 -18.79 25.37 -6.03
CA GLU A 360 -20.09 26.03 -6.23
C GLU A 360 -21.09 25.67 -5.12
N VAL A 361 -21.21 24.39 -4.78
CA VAL A 361 -22.12 23.90 -3.73
C VAL A 361 -21.68 24.41 -2.36
N LYS A 362 -20.38 24.38 -2.07
CA LYS A 362 -19.80 24.93 -0.83
C LYS A 362 -20.09 26.43 -0.70
N ASP A 363 -19.89 27.21 -1.75
CA ASP A 363 -20.08 28.66 -1.72
C ASP A 363 -21.56 29.01 -1.51
N ALA A 364 -22.48 28.26 -2.12
CA ALA A 364 -23.92 28.39 -1.85
C ALA A 364 -24.26 28.06 -0.39
N ALA A 365 -23.69 26.99 0.17
CA ALA A 365 -23.89 26.60 1.57
C ALA A 365 -23.37 27.69 2.53
N MET A 366 -22.15 28.19 2.30
CA MET A 366 -21.53 29.24 3.11
C MET A 366 -22.30 30.56 3.05
N MET A 367 -22.85 30.89 1.88
CA MET A 367 -23.72 32.07 1.72
C MET A 367 -24.99 31.95 2.57
N TRP A 368 -25.62 30.77 2.61
CA TRP A 368 -26.80 30.53 3.44
C TRP A 368 -26.51 30.63 4.93
N ILE A 369 -25.38 30.08 5.38
CA ILE A 369 -24.93 30.18 6.77
C ILE A 369 -24.72 31.65 7.16
N TYR A 370 -23.99 32.39 6.33
CA TYR A 370 -23.76 33.82 6.53
C TYR A 370 -25.08 34.60 6.63
N PHE A 371 -26.06 34.27 5.77
CA PHE A 371 -27.37 34.92 5.79
C PHE A 371 -28.15 34.61 7.08
N VAL A 372 -28.15 33.36 7.54
CA VAL A 372 -28.80 32.95 8.80
C VAL A 372 -28.12 33.62 9.99
N GLU A 373 -26.80 33.64 10.03
CA GLU A 373 -26.03 34.30 11.10
C GLU A 373 -26.28 35.81 11.13
N TRP A 374 -26.32 36.45 9.95
CA TRP A 374 -26.66 37.85 9.82
C TRP A 374 -28.07 38.15 10.33
N LEU A 375 -29.07 37.36 9.93
CA LEU A 375 -30.45 37.50 10.41
C LEU A 375 -30.56 37.28 11.92
N ALA A 376 -29.87 36.28 12.46
CA ALA A 376 -29.84 36.02 13.90
C ALA A 376 -29.24 37.21 14.66
N THR A 377 -28.11 37.74 14.20
CA THR A 377 -27.43 38.90 14.80
C THR A 377 -28.31 40.15 14.76
N VAL A 378 -28.90 40.45 13.60
CA VAL A 378 -29.82 41.59 13.41
C VAL A 378 -31.07 41.42 14.27
N GLY A 379 -31.63 40.21 14.33
CA GLY A 379 -32.77 39.86 15.18
C GLY A 379 -32.47 40.08 16.67
N THR A 380 -31.32 39.60 17.16
CA THR A 380 -30.88 39.83 18.55
C THR A 380 -30.69 41.33 18.84
N LEU A 381 -30.15 42.10 17.88
CA LEU A 381 -29.97 43.55 18.02
C LEU A 381 -31.32 44.28 18.09
N PHE A 382 -32.29 43.92 17.24
CA PHE A 382 -33.63 44.51 17.28
C PHE A 382 -34.38 44.17 18.57
N ILE A 383 -34.31 42.91 19.03
CA ILE A 383 -34.96 42.48 20.28
C ILE A 383 -34.36 43.23 21.47
N SER A 384 -33.03 43.27 21.57
CA SER A 384 -32.35 43.98 22.65
C SER A 384 -32.62 45.49 22.62
N GLY A 385 -32.60 46.10 21.43
CA GLY A 385 -32.96 47.50 21.24
C GLY A 385 -34.41 47.79 21.64
N PHE A 386 -35.35 46.94 21.24
CA PHE A 386 -36.77 47.05 21.61
C PHE A 386 -37.00 46.91 23.11
N VAL A 387 -36.35 45.93 23.75
CA VAL A 387 -36.41 45.74 25.20
C VAL A 387 -35.85 46.94 25.94
N LEU A 388 -34.68 47.44 25.53
CA LEU A 388 -34.06 48.62 26.12
C LEU A 388 -34.94 49.86 25.97
N TRP A 389 -35.46 50.09 24.76
CA TRP A 389 -36.37 51.21 24.47
C TRP A 389 -37.66 51.13 25.30
N THR A 390 -38.28 49.95 25.39
CA THR A 390 -39.49 49.72 26.18
C THR A 390 -39.24 50.01 27.66
N LEU A 391 -38.09 49.58 28.20
CA LEU A 391 -37.67 49.89 29.56
C LEU A 391 -37.46 51.41 29.76
N MET A 392 -36.84 52.10 28.79
CA MET A 392 -36.63 53.54 28.84
C MET A 392 -37.94 54.33 28.83
N ILE A 393 -38.90 53.96 27.97
CA ILE A 393 -40.22 54.62 27.92
C ILE A 393 -41.01 54.37 29.20
N ARG A 394 -41.05 53.14 29.71
CA ARG A 394 -41.67 52.86 31.01
C ARG A 394 -41.04 53.71 32.11
N ARG A 395 -39.71 53.80 32.18
CA ARG A 395 -39.02 54.67 33.15
C ARG A 395 -39.38 56.14 33.00
N LYS A 396 -39.55 56.64 31.77
CA LYS A 396 -39.94 58.04 31.52
C LYS A 396 -41.37 58.34 31.97
N LEU A 397 -42.30 57.38 31.81
CA LEU A 397 -43.68 57.50 32.26
C LEU A 397 -43.83 57.39 33.78
N TYR A 398 -42.97 56.61 34.45
CA TYR A 398 -43.01 56.44 35.91
C TYR A 398 -42.21 57.49 36.69
N ARG A 399 -41.50 58.41 36.02
CA ARG A 399 -40.88 59.54 36.69
C ARG A 399 -41.87 60.69 36.76
N GLU A 400 -42.88 60.57 37.63
CA GLU A 400 -43.57 61.76 38.13
C GLU A 400 -42.50 62.65 38.76
N ILE A 401 -42.39 63.86 38.24
CA ILE A 401 -41.58 64.92 38.82
C ILE A 401 -42.29 65.28 40.12
N GLU A 402 -41.89 64.63 41.21
CA GLU A 402 -42.11 65.18 42.53
C GLU A 402 -41.29 66.48 42.57
N THR A 403 -41.90 67.56 42.11
CA THR A 403 -41.34 68.90 42.17
C THR A 403 -41.08 69.18 43.64
N SER A 404 -39.83 69.04 44.05
CA SER A 404 -39.38 69.37 45.38
C SER A 404 -39.56 70.88 45.53
N ARG A 405 -40.66 71.26 46.16
CA ARG A 405 -41.01 72.64 46.49
C ARG A 405 -39.89 73.19 47.36
N ILE A 406 -39.04 74.04 46.78
CA ILE A 406 -38.01 74.80 47.50
C ILE A 406 -38.70 75.59 48.61
N LYS A 407 -38.49 75.18 49.85
CA LYS A 407 -38.96 75.87 51.05
C LYS A 407 -38.02 77.06 51.27
N ARG A 408 -38.54 78.27 51.13
CA ARG A 408 -37.84 79.52 51.45
C ARG A 408 -37.53 79.52 52.96
N VAL A 409 -36.27 79.35 53.32
CA VAL A 409 -35.78 79.57 54.68
C VAL A 409 -35.76 81.08 54.89
N GLN A 410 -36.70 81.60 55.68
CA GLN A 410 -36.56 82.90 56.34
C GLN A 410 -35.53 82.73 57.46
N GLY A 411 -34.37 83.35 57.31
CA GLY A 411 -33.43 83.61 58.39
C GLY A 411 -33.27 85.11 58.53
N ASN A 412 -33.77 85.65 59.65
CA ASN A 412 -33.48 86.99 60.15
C ASN A 412 -31.99 87.11 60.50
N GLY A 413 -31.44 88.27 60.18
CA GLY A 413 -30.09 88.73 60.51
C GLY A 413 -29.83 90.01 59.75
#